data_AF-A0A3D5N7M4-F1
#
_entry.id   AF-A0A3D5N7M4-F1
#
_cell.length_a   1.000
_cell.length_b   1.000
_cell.length_c   1.000
_cell.angle_alpha   90.00
_cell.angle_beta   90.00
_cell.angle_gamma   90.00
#
_symmetry.space_group_name_H-M   'P 1'
#
loop_
_entity.id
_entity.type
_entity.pdbx_description
1 polymer ?
#
loop_
_entity_poly.entity_id
_entity_poly.type
_entity_poly.pdbx_seq_one_letter_code
_entity_poly.pdbx_strand_id
1 'polypeptide(L)'
;MSLYQIQNFINGKKTNGSGAEMTTLNPATNTVLTKGNESTAADVDAAVKAARAGFEIWKATPAAQRARVLFKAAQILRDRNDELALVETRDTGRAIQETEIIDVVSGVECLEYFAGVAGSLAGEHIDLGANFAYTRREAVGVCAAIGAWNYPIQIACWKAAPALACGNAVVYKPSEVTPLSAIAVAEALQEAGLPDGVYNVVQGARECGASLVEHPGVDKVSLTGSAATGAKVASVAAGGMKAVTMELGGKSPMIVFEDADLDNAVSGAQMANFYSSGQICSNGTRVFVHESVADAFIEKLIARSKDLVLGDPEKPDTQVGPIVTKTQYDQIMSFIETGKKEGAKCVLGGHAVS
;
A
#
# COMPACT_ATOMS: atom_id res chain seq x y z
N MET A 1 19.99 -11.43 -3.41
CA MET A 1 20.25 -10.75 -2.13
C MET A 1 19.17 -11.19 -1.15
N SER A 2 19.37 -11.19 0.17
CA SER A 2 18.30 -11.62 1.08
C SER A 2 17.19 -10.55 1.11
N LEU A 3 16.06 -10.80 0.44
CA LEU A 3 14.87 -9.95 0.53
C LEU A 3 14.21 -9.98 1.92
N TYR A 4 14.65 -10.89 2.80
CA TYR A 4 14.16 -11.05 4.17
C TYR A 4 15.02 -10.28 5.18
N GLN A 5 15.19 -8.98 4.96
CA GLN A 5 15.88 -8.11 5.90
C GLN A 5 15.12 -6.80 6.11
N ILE A 6 14.89 -6.45 7.37
CA ILE A 6 14.35 -5.13 7.73
C ILE A 6 15.51 -4.14 7.70
N GLN A 7 15.59 -3.35 6.64
CA GLN A 7 16.63 -2.34 6.44
C GLN A 7 16.02 -1.02 6.02
N ASN A 8 16.72 0.06 6.36
CA ASN A 8 16.54 1.35 5.73
C ASN A 8 17.22 1.36 4.36
N PHE A 9 16.78 2.26 3.49
CA PHE A 9 17.47 2.61 2.27
C PHE A 9 17.63 4.13 2.24
N ILE A 10 18.83 4.62 2.54
CA ILE A 10 19.08 6.06 2.69
C ILE A 10 20.24 6.44 1.78
N ASN A 11 19.99 7.44 0.93
CA ASN A 11 21.00 7.98 0.02
C ASN A 11 21.70 6.90 -0.83
N GLY A 12 20.90 6.00 -1.41
CA GLY A 12 21.42 4.93 -2.28
C GLY A 12 22.06 3.74 -1.56
N LYS A 13 21.94 3.65 -0.23
CA LYS A 13 22.58 2.60 0.57
C LYS A 13 21.59 1.93 1.51
N LYS A 14 21.70 0.60 1.61
CA LYS A 14 21.03 -0.17 2.65
C LYS A 14 21.75 0.00 3.99
N THR A 15 21.02 0.36 5.04
CA THR A 15 21.54 0.51 6.39
C THR A 15 20.56 -0.12 7.39
N ASN A 16 21.04 -0.46 8.59
CA ASN A 16 20.14 -0.85 9.66
C ASN A 16 19.52 0.40 10.30
N GLY A 17 18.35 0.25 10.93
CA GLY A 17 17.82 1.28 11.82
C GLY A 17 18.67 1.40 13.10
N SER A 18 18.64 2.57 13.72
CA SER A 18 19.44 2.85 14.93
C SER A 18 18.64 2.70 16.23
N GLY A 19 17.40 2.19 16.17
CA GLY A 19 16.45 2.14 17.27
C GLY A 19 16.23 0.74 17.86
N ALA A 20 15.07 0.56 18.49
CA ALA A 20 14.69 -0.71 19.11
C ALA A 20 14.60 -1.85 18.08
N GLU A 21 14.80 -3.10 18.54
CA GLU A 21 14.60 -4.27 17.70
C GLU A 21 13.12 -4.38 17.28
N MET A 22 12.88 -4.68 16.01
CA MET A 22 11.58 -5.03 15.47
C MET A 22 11.62 -6.38 14.76
N THR A 23 10.49 -7.07 14.74
CA THR A 23 10.35 -8.42 14.19
C THR A 23 9.12 -8.47 13.29
N THR A 24 9.27 -9.05 12.11
CA THR A 24 8.11 -9.47 11.28
C THR A 24 7.90 -10.98 11.42
N LEU A 25 6.65 -11.40 11.39
CA LEU A 25 6.21 -12.78 11.55
C LEU A 25 5.55 -13.25 10.25
N ASN A 26 5.70 -14.53 9.91
CA ASN A 26 4.89 -15.16 8.88
C ASN A 26 3.48 -15.35 9.46
N PRO A 27 2.42 -14.74 8.91
CA PRO A 27 1.08 -14.82 9.50
C PRO A 27 0.47 -16.23 9.47
N ALA A 28 0.92 -17.11 8.56
CA ALA A 28 0.40 -18.47 8.43
C ALA A 28 0.94 -19.41 9.51
N THR A 29 2.21 -19.23 9.88
CA THR A 29 2.90 -20.11 10.85
C THR A 29 3.12 -19.46 12.21
N ASN A 30 2.94 -18.14 12.31
CA ASN A 30 3.27 -17.31 13.47
C ASN A 30 4.75 -17.46 13.91
N THR A 31 5.63 -17.77 12.96
CA THR A 31 7.08 -17.85 13.19
C THR A 31 7.78 -16.59 12.71
N VAL A 32 8.92 -16.26 13.31
CA VAL A 32 9.75 -15.12 12.89
C VAL A 32 10.21 -15.30 11.44
N LEU A 33 9.91 -14.32 10.59
CA LEU A 33 10.50 -14.23 9.25
C LEU A 33 11.88 -13.62 9.31
N THR A 34 11.99 -12.45 9.95
CA THR A 34 13.26 -11.75 10.12
C THR A 34 13.17 -10.70 11.22
N LYS A 35 14.33 -10.18 11.61
CA LYS A 35 14.50 -9.12 12.60
C LYS A 35 15.29 -7.96 12.01
N GLY A 36 15.11 -6.79 12.59
CA GLY A 36 15.96 -5.62 12.34
C GLY A 36 15.70 -4.57 13.40
N ASN A 37 15.95 -3.31 13.07
CA ASN A 37 15.81 -2.21 14.00
C ASN A 37 14.92 -1.13 13.42
N GLU A 38 14.11 -0.51 14.28
CA GLU A 38 13.35 0.67 13.93
C GLU A 38 14.29 1.86 13.65
N SER A 39 13.83 2.76 12.80
CA SER A 39 14.46 4.05 12.54
C SER A 39 14.15 5.00 13.68
N THR A 40 15.20 5.63 14.19
CA THR A 40 15.11 6.76 15.12
C THR A 40 14.79 8.05 14.37
N ALA A 41 14.50 9.12 15.11
CA ALA A 41 14.38 10.46 14.54
C ALA A 41 15.66 10.91 13.79
N ALA A 42 16.84 10.43 14.20
CA ALA A 42 18.10 10.73 13.52
C ALA A 42 18.21 10.03 12.15
N ASP A 43 17.73 8.79 12.05
CA ASP A 43 17.66 8.08 10.77
C ASP A 43 16.67 8.76 9.81
N VAL A 44 15.53 9.23 10.34
CA VAL A 44 14.54 10.02 9.59
C VAL A 44 15.13 11.35 9.10
N ASP A 45 15.83 12.09 9.96
CA ASP A 45 16.51 13.33 9.58
C ASP A 45 17.58 13.09 8.50
N ALA A 46 18.35 12.02 8.61
CA ALA A 46 19.31 11.63 7.57
C ALA A 46 18.62 11.31 6.23
N ALA A 47 17.50 10.59 6.25
CA ALA A 47 16.71 10.30 5.06
C ALA A 47 16.11 11.56 4.43
N VAL A 48 15.59 12.49 5.24
CA VAL A 48 15.02 13.74 4.74
C VAL A 48 16.11 14.68 4.19
N LYS A 49 17.28 14.74 4.82
CA LYS A 49 18.44 15.47 4.28
C LYS A 49 18.89 14.92 2.94
N ALA A 50 18.96 13.59 2.81
CA ALA A 50 19.24 12.93 1.53
C ALA A 50 18.15 13.25 0.48
N ALA A 51 16.88 13.21 0.87
CA ALA A 51 15.76 13.58 0.02
C ALA A 51 15.82 15.03 -0.47
N ARG A 52 16.25 15.97 0.39
CA ARG A 52 16.44 17.37 -0.01
C ARG A 52 17.57 17.53 -1.03
N ALA A 53 18.69 16.86 -0.84
CA ALA A 53 19.78 16.88 -1.81
C ALA A 53 19.38 16.22 -3.14
N GLY A 54 18.74 15.06 -3.08
CA GLY A 54 18.24 14.34 -4.26
C GLY A 54 17.17 15.14 -5.01
N PHE A 55 16.28 15.85 -4.30
CA PHE A 55 15.25 16.70 -4.89
C PHE A 55 15.83 17.79 -5.80
N GLU A 56 16.92 18.45 -5.40
CA GLU A 56 17.55 19.50 -6.21
C GLU A 56 18.04 18.97 -7.56
N ILE A 57 18.54 17.74 -7.58
CA ILE A 57 18.94 17.05 -8.81
C ILE A 57 17.69 16.66 -9.61
N TRP A 58 16.75 15.99 -8.96
CA TRP A 58 15.60 15.37 -9.62
C TRP A 58 14.60 16.35 -10.21
N LYS A 59 14.37 17.49 -9.55
CA LYS A 59 13.49 18.55 -10.07
C LYS A 59 14.05 19.19 -11.34
N ALA A 60 15.39 19.19 -11.50
CA ALA A 60 16.07 19.69 -12.69
C ALA A 60 16.16 18.64 -13.81
N THR A 61 16.00 17.35 -13.50
CA THR A 61 15.97 16.27 -14.49
C THR A 61 14.78 16.44 -15.43
N PRO A 62 14.98 16.48 -16.77
CA PRO A 62 13.89 16.61 -17.73
C PRO A 62 12.83 15.51 -17.60
N ALA A 63 11.56 15.86 -17.80
CA ALA A 63 10.44 14.92 -17.64
C ALA A 63 10.59 13.62 -18.44
N ALA A 64 11.11 13.70 -19.67
CA ALA A 64 11.38 12.52 -20.49
C ALA A 64 12.45 11.59 -19.89
N GLN A 65 13.45 12.13 -19.18
CA GLN A 65 14.44 11.32 -18.48
C GLN A 65 13.85 10.68 -17.23
N ARG A 66 13.01 11.41 -16.48
CA ARG A 66 12.28 10.84 -15.34
C ARG A 66 11.40 9.67 -15.78
N ALA A 67 10.67 9.81 -16.89
CA ALA A 67 9.87 8.75 -17.48
C ALA A 67 10.69 7.49 -17.78
N ARG A 68 11.89 7.63 -18.38
CA ARG A 68 12.76 6.48 -18.68
C ARG A 68 13.19 5.70 -17.44
N VAL A 69 13.50 6.40 -16.34
CA VAL A 69 13.81 5.76 -15.06
C VAL A 69 12.60 4.96 -14.56
N LEU A 70 11.40 5.54 -14.59
CA LEU A 70 10.18 4.85 -14.15
C LEU A 70 9.85 3.63 -15.00
N PHE A 71 9.92 3.73 -16.34
CA PHE A 71 9.75 2.58 -17.24
C PHE A 71 10.78 1.48 -16.97
N LYS A 72 12.05 1.83 -16.76
CA LYS A 72 13.09 0.85 -16.47
C LYS A 72 12.88 0.19 -15.10
N ALA A 73 12.48 0.94 -14.08
CA ALA A 73 12.17 0.39 -12.76
C ALA A 73 10.97 -0.57 -12.82
N ALA A 74 9.94 -0.22 -13.60
CA ALA A 74 8.79 -1.09 -13.85
C ALA A 74 9.22 -2.42 -14.48
N GLN A 75 10.11 -2.39 -15.47
CA GLN A 75 10.64 -3.61 -16.08
C GLN A 75 11.45 -4.45 -15.07
N ILE A 76 12.31 -3.82 -14.25
CA ILE A 76 13.12 -4.54 -13.24
C ILE A 76 12.22 -5.23 -12.20
N LEU A 77 11.15 -4.57 -11.75
CA LEU A 77 10.20 -5.17 -10.81
C LEU A 77 9.43 -6.33 -11.46
N ARG A 78 9.01 -6.16 -12.72
CA ARG A 78 8.35 -7.22 -13.51
C ARG A 78 9.24 -8.45 -13.67
N ASP A 79 10.53 -8.26 -13.95
CA ASP A 79 11.49 -9.35 -14.10
C ASP A 79 11.74 -10.10 -12.77
N ARG A 80 11.36 -9.52 -11.63
CA ARG A 80 11.46 -10.09 -10.28
C ARG A 80 10.12 -10.50 -9.68
N ASN A 81 9.05 -10.52 -10.48
CA ASN A 81 7.68 -10.75 -10.00
C ASN A 81 7.56 -11.95 -9.08
N ASP A 82 8.03 -13.13 -9.52
CA ASP A 82 7.84 -14.38 -8.79
C ASP A 82 8.56 -14.37 -7.42
N GLU A 83 9.76 -13.79 -7.36
CA GLU A 83 10.51 -13.66 -6.10
C GLU A 83 9.81 -12.69 -5.13
N LEU A 84 9.30 -11.58 -5.65
CA LEU A 84 8.62 -10.55 -4.86
C LEU A 84 7.23 -11.00 -4.41
N ALA A 85 6.49 -11.73 -5.24
CA ALA A 85 5.20 -12.31 -4.91
C ALA A 85 5.32 -13.27 -3.71
N LEU A 86 6.38 -14.07 -3.66
CA LEU A 86 6.66 -14.95 -2.52
C LEU A 86 6.96 -14.16 -1.24
N VAL A 87 7.68 -13.03 -1.35
CA VAL A 87 7.91 -12.13 -0.19
C VAL A 87 6.61 -11.52 0.29
N GLU A 88 5.77 -10.99 -0.61
CA GLU A 88 4.46 -10.45 -0.26
C GLU A 88 3.58 -11.52 0.40
N THR A 89 3.53 -12.74 -0.15
CA THR A 89 2.77 -13.88 0.42
C THR A 89 3.22 -14.20 1.83
N ARG A 90 4.53 -14.27 2.08
CA ARG A 90 5.06 -14.61 3.40
C ARG A 90 4.86 -13.51 4.43
N ASP A 91 5.07 -12.25 4.05
CA ASP A 91 4.99 -11.09 4.95
C ASP A 91 3.53 -10.70 5.24
N THR A 92 2.63 -10.83 4.26
CA THR A 92 1.21 -10.45 4.38
C THR A 92 0.28 -11.61 4.76
N GLY A 93 0.67 -12.85 4.45
CA GLY A 93 -0.20 -14.02 4.54
C GLY A 93 -1.20 -14.17 3.38
N ARG A 94 -1.14 -13.34 2.35
CA ARG A 94 -2.03 -13.46 1.18
C ARG A 94 -1.63 -14.61 0.28
N ALA A 95 -2.62 -15.26 -0.33
CA ALA A 95 -2.42 -16.40 -1.19
C ALA A 95 -1.52 -16.06 -2.39
N ILE A 96 -0.61 -16.97 -2.74
CA ILE A 96 0.37 -16.81 -3.82
C ILE A 96 -0.31 -16.58 -5.18
N GLN A 97 -1.45 -17.22 -5.42
CA GLN A 97 -2.24 -17.00 -6.63
C GLN A 97 -2.78 -15.56 -6.77
N GLU A 98 -2.83 -14.79 -5.69
CA GLU A 98 -3.16 -13.36 -5.73
C GLU A 98 -1.91 -12.50 -5.94
N THR A 99 -0.87 -12.74 -5.13
CA THR A 99 0.33 -11.89 -5.10
C THR A 99 1.14 -11.99 -6.40
N GLU A 100 1.13 -13.16 -7.06
CA GLU A 100 1.80 -13.39 -8.35
C GLU A 100 1.22 -12.58 -9.51
N ILE A 101 -0.07 -12.25 -9.46
CA ILE A 101 -0.77 -11.63 -10.60
C ILE A 101 -1.23 -10.20 -10.33
N ILE A 102 -1.34 -9.77 -9.07
CA ILE A 102 -1.83 -8.43 -8.71
C ILE A 102 -0.75 -7.53 -8.13
N ASP A 103 -0.03 -7.94 -7.09
CA ASP A 103 0.65 -6.98 -6.20
C ASP A 103 1.77 -6.21 -6.90
N VAL A 104 2.72 -6.96 -7.45
CA VAL A 104 3.86 -6.39 -8.19
C VAL A 104 3.35 -5.80 -9.51
N VAL A 105 2.45 -6.50 -10.20
CA VAL A 105 1.87 -6.09 -11.49
C VAL A 105 1.19 -4.72 -11.39
N SER A 106 0.34 -4.51 -10.38
CA SER A 106 -0.34 -3.23 -10.12
C SER A 106 0.67 -2.10 -9.81
N GLY A 107 1.74 -2.41 -9.08
CA GLY A 107 2.84 -1.47 -8.85
C GLY A 107 3.57 -1.09 -10.14
N VAL A 108 3.86 -2.07 -10.99
CA VAL A 108 4.50 -1.92 -12.31
C VAL A 108 3.62 -1.08 -13.25
N GLU A 109 2.34 -1.41 -13.37
CA GLU A 109 1.38 -0.65 -14.18
C GLU A 109 1.26 0.81 -13.71
N CYS A 110 1.30 1.04 -12.40
CA CYS A 110 1.31 2.39 -11.84
C CYS A 110 2.56 3.18 -12.26
N LEU A 111 3.75 2.56 -12.19
CA LEU A 111 4.99 3.18 -12.64
C LEU A 111 4.94 3.50 -14.14
N GLU A 112 4.46 2.58 -14.98
CA GLU A 112 4.34 2.78 -16.43
C GLU A 112 3.34 3.88 -16.78
N TYR A 113 2.19 3.90 -16.12
CA TYR A 113 1.18 4.94 -16.30
C TYR A 113 1.77 6.32 -15.99
N PHE A 114 2.38 6.50 -14.82
CA PHE A 114 2.95 7.79 -14.44
C PHE A 114 4.22 8.15 -15.22
N ALA A 115 4.97 7.16 -15.73
CA ALA A 115 6.04 7.39 -16.69
C ALA A 115 5.50 7.99 -17.99
N GLY A 116 4.41 7.45 -18.53
CA GLY A 116 3.72 7.98 -19.70
C GLY A 116 3.16 9.40 -19.48
N VAL A 117 2.64 9.67 -18.28
CA VAL A 117 2.10 10.99 -17.91
C VAL A 117 3.20 12.03 -17.71
N ALA A 118 4.39 11.67 -17.24
CA ALA A 118 5.43 12.61 -16.80
C ALA A 118 5.75 13.72 -17.83
N GLY A 119 5.81 13.38 -19.12
CA GLY A 119 6.10 14.32 -20.21
C GLY A 119 4.93 15.23 -20.63
N SER A 120 3.71 14.94 -20.17
CA SER A 120 2.48 15.64 -20.54
C SER A 120 2.01 16.67 -19.50
N LEU A 121 2.71 16.80 -18.37
CA LEU A 121 2.37 17.72 -17.29
C LEU A 121 2.66 19.17 -17.67
N ALA A 122 1.72 19.78 -18.40
CA ALA A 122 1.77 21.19 -18.79
C ALA A 122 0.95 22.06 -17.83
N GLY A 123 1.32 23.35 -17.78
CA GLY A 123 0.42 24.39 -17.30
C GLY A 123 -0.42 24.95 -18.45
N GLU A 124 -1.10 26.05 -18.18
CA GLU A 124 -2.04 26.68 -19.11
C GLU A 124 -1.49 28.02 -19.57
N HIS A 125 -1.71 28.36 -20.84
CA HIS A 125 -1.52 29.71 -21.36
C HIS A 125 -2.88 30.41 -21.41
N ILE A 126 -2.94 31.62 -20.88
CA ILE A 126 -4.17 32.40 -20.73
C ILE A 126 -3.97 33.73 -21.44
N ASP A 127 -4.73 33.94 -22.52
CA ASP A 127 -4.78 35.22 -23.23
C ASP A 127 -5.71 36.20 -22.50
N LEU A 128 -5.20 37.38 -22.15
CA LEU A 128 -5.95 38.45 -21.50
C LEU A 128 -6.11 39.66 -22.43
N GLY A 129 -5.91 39.49 -23.74
CA GLY A 129 -5.98 40.51 -24.78
C GLY A 129 -4.68 41.30 -24.87
N ALA A 130 -4.54 42.37 -24.09
CA ALA A 130 -3.32 43.19 -24.12
C ALA A 130 -2.14 42.59 -23.33
N ASN A 131 -2.41 41.56 -22.53
CA ASN A 131 -1.45 40.85 -21.68
C ASN A 131 -1.68 39.33 -21.81
N PHE A 132 -0.79 38.54 -21.21
CA PHE A 132 -0.98 37.11 -21.05
C PHE A 132 -0.64 36.69 -19.61
N ALA A 133 -1.20 35.57 -19.18
CA ALA A 133 -0.79 34.85 -17.99
C ALA A 133 -0.48 33.40 -18.37
N TYR A 134 0.33 32.73 -17.56
CA TYR A 134 0.52 31.29 -17.70
C TYR A 134 0.70 30.64 -16.34
N THR A 135 0.33 29.37 -16.25
CA THR A 135 0.57 28.54 -15.07
C THR A 135 1.68 27.55 -15.36
N ARG A 136 2.30 27.02 -14.30
CA ARG A 136 3.24 25.91 -14.36
C ARG A 136 2.89 24.91 -13.28
N ARG A 137 3.10 23.64 -13.58
CA ARG A 137 3.05 22.57 -12.59
C ARG A 137 4.48 22.30 -12.13
N GLU A 138 4.77 22.61 -10.88
CA GLU A 138 6.08 22.40 -10.28
C GLU A 138 5.99 21.33 -9.18
N ALA A 139 7.09 20.65 -8.94
CA ALA A 139 7.21 19.67 -7.86
C ALA A 139 6.97 20.37 -6.51
N VAL A 140 6.25 19.70 -5.61
CA VAL A 140 6.00 20.22 -4.26
C VAL A 140 7.25 20.16 -3.38
N GLY A 141 8.14 19.18 -3.61
CA GLY A 141 9.39 19.02 -2.87
C GLY A 141 9.62 17.61 -2.35
N VAL A 142 9.85 17.48 -1.06
CA VAL A 142 10.03 16.19 -0.36
C VAL A 142 8.69 15.70 0.17
N CYS A 143 8.28 14.53 -0.31
CA CYS A 143 7.05 13.85 0.07
C CYS A 143 7.34 12.76 1.13
N ALA A 144 6.73 12.87 2.30
CA ALA A 144 6.59 11.74 3.23
C ALA A 144 5.46 10.83 2.74
N ALA A 145 5.76 9.56 2.54
CA ALA A 145 4.81 8.56 2.05
C ALA A 145 4.72 7.42 3.07
N ILE A 146 3.52 7.17 3.62
CA ILE A 146 3.29 6.18 4.68
C ILE A 146 2.35 5.08 4.15
N GLY A 147 2.86 3.86 4.07
CA GLY A 147 2.15 2.70 3.54
C GLY A 147 1.35 1.91 4.57
N ALA A 148 0.30 1.23 4.11
CA ALA A 148 -0.39 0.19 4.86
C ALA A 148 0.21 -1.18 4.56
N TRP A 149 -0.21 -2.20 5.33
CA TRP A 149 0.35 -3.55 5.26
C TRP A 149 -0.34 -4.49 4.26
N ASN A 150 -1.53 -4.15 3.75
CA ASN A 150 -2.34 -5.09 2.99
C ASN A 150 -1.88 -5.29 1.54
N TYR A 151 -1.26 -4.27 0.93
CA TYR A 151 -0.61 -4.35 -0.38
C TYR A 151 0.74 -3.61 -0.35
N PRO A 152 1.76 -4.14 0.35
CA PRO A 152 2.99 -3.42 0.68
C PRO A 152 3.74 -2.84 -0.53
N ILE A 153 4.01 -3.67 -1.55
CA ILE A 153 4.77 -3.23 -2.73
C ILE A 153 3.94 -2.30 -3.62
N GLN A 154 2.66 -2.63 -3.81
CA GLN A 154 1.73 -1.84 -4.60
C GLN A 154 1.59 -0.42 -4.03
N ILE A 155 1.40 -0.29 -2.72
CA ILE A 155 1.24 1.02 -2.06
C ILE A 155 2.54 1.83 -2.15
N ALA A 156 3.71 1.18 -2.04
CA ALA A 156 4.99 1.84 -2.25
C ALA A 156 5.07 2.45 -3.66
N CYS A 157 4.74 1.67 -4.69
CA CYS A 157 4.69 2.12 -6.08
C CYS A 157 3.63 3.21 -6.31
N TRP A 158 2.42 3.05 -5.77
CA TRP A 158 1.32 4.02 -5.89
C TRP A 158 1.66 5.40 -5.32
N LYS A 159 2.55 5.46 -4.33
CA LYS A 159 3.05 6.73 -3.77
C LYS A 159 4.28 7.23 -4.50
N ALA A 160 5.21 6.35 -4.85
CA ALA A 160 6.45 6.69 -5.53
C ALA A 160 6.21 7.19 -6.96
N ALA A 161 5.46 6.45 -7.77
CA ALA A 161 5.26 6.70 -9.19
C ALA A 161 4.76 8.14 -9.50
N PRO A 162 3.64 8.63 -8.94
CA PRO A 162 3.20 10.00 -9.19
C PRO A 162 4.16 11.04 -8.61
N ALA A 163 4.75 10.81 -7.44
CA ALA A 163 5.67 11.76 -6.82
C ALA A 163 6.91 11.96 -7.69
N LEU A 164 7.54 10.86 -8.11
CA LEU A 164 8.76 10.86 -8.93
C LEU A 164 8.49 11.40 -10.34
N ALA A 165 7.37 11.04 -10.97
CA ALA A 165 6.98 11.57 -12.29
C ALA A 165 6.87 13.10 -12.28
N CYS A 166 6.28 13.65 -11.21
CA CYS A 166 6.15 15.08 -10.98
C CYS A 166 7.45 15.78 -10.53
N GLY A 167 8.57 15.05 -10.34
CA GLY A 167 9.87 15.60 -9.98
C GLY A 167 10.10 15.79 -8.48
N ASN A 168 9.31 15.14 -7.62
CA ASN A 168 9.48 15.17 -6.15
C ASN A 168 10.49 14.12 -5.70
N ALA A 169 11.05 14.31 -4.50
CA ALA A 169 11.73 13.24 -3.76
C ALA A 169 10.78 12.60 -2.74
N VAL A 170 11.05 11.37 -2.33
CA VAL A 170 10.19 10.58 -1.44
C VAL A 170 11.00 10.00 -0.28
N VAL A 171 10.45 10.11 0.92
CA VAL A 171 10.83 9.28 2.07
C VAL A 171 9.64 8.39 2.40
N TYR A 172 9.78 7.10 2.10
CA TYR A 172 8.74 6.10 2.29
C TYR A 172 8.92 5.38 3.62
N LYS A 173 7.82 5.23 4.37
CA LYS A 173 7.74 4.38 5.56
C LYS A 173 6.72 3.27 5.30
N PRO A 174 7.12 2.00 5.10
CA PRO A 174 6.18 0.90 5.04
C PRO A 174 5.52 0.68 6.41
N SER A 175 4.51 -0.20 6.45
CA SER A 175 4.00 -0.69 7.73
C SER A 175 5.04 -1.59 8.38
N GLU A 176 5.17 -1.47 9.70
CA GLU A 176 5.99 -2.35 10.53
C GLU A 176 5.55 -3.81 10.51
N VAL A 177 4.32 -4.08 10.07
CA VAL A 177 3.76 -5.43 9.92
C VAL A 177 4.31 -6.12 8.68
N THR A 178 4.57 -5.37 7.60
CA THR A 178 5.01 -5.90 6.31
C THR A 178 6.14 -5.04 5.70
N PRO A 179 7.32 -5.01 6.34
CA PRO A 179 8.38 -4.04 6.02
C PRO A 179 9.24 -4.41 4.80
N LEU A 180 9.12 -5.62 4.26
CA LEU A 180 10.19 -6.23 3.43
C LEU A 180 10.25 -5.67 2.00
N SER A 181 9.11 -5.54 1.33
CA SER A 181 9.08 -5.27 -0.13
C SER A 181 9.42 -3.83 -0.52
N ALA A 182 9.40 -2.89 0.43
CA ALA A 182 9.73 -1.49 0.18
C ALA A 182 11.17 -1.30 -0.33
N ILE A 183 12.10 -2.15 0.10
CA ILE A 183 13.51 -2.09 -0.28
C ILE A 183 13.71 -2.56 -1.72
N ALA A 184 12.93 -3.53 -2.19
CA ALA A 184 12.98 -3.97 -3.58
C ALA A 184 12.59 -2.84 -4.55
N VAL A 185 11.61 -2.01 -4.19
CA VAL A 185 11.26 -0.81 -4.97
C VAL A 185 12.42 0.19 -5.01
N ALA A 186 13.09 0.42 -3.89
CA ALA A 186 14.23 1.32 -3.81
C ALA A 186 15.41 0.83 -4.68
N GLU A 187 15.71 -0.46 -4.63
CA GLU A 187 16.77 -1.08 -5.44
C GLU A 187 16.43 -1.03 -6.93
N ALA A 188 15.19 -1.35 -7.31
CA ALA A 188 14.75 -1.29 -8.71
C ALA A 188 14.84 0.15 -9.27
N LEU A 189 14.45 1.15 -8.49
CA LEU A 189 14.58 2.56 -8.85
C LEU A 189 16.06 2.97 -8.99
N GLN A 190 16.92 2.57 -8.06
CA GLN A 190 18.36 2.88 -8.13
C GLN A 190 19.01 2.22 -9.36
N GLU A 191 18.74 0.94 -9.61
CA GLU A 191 19.23 0.21 -10.80
C GLU A 191 18.68 0.80 -12.10
N ALA A 192 17.48 1.38 -12.06
CA ALA A 192 16.89 2.12 -13.17
C ALA A 192 17.59 3.48 -13.43
N GLY A 193 18.48 3.93 -12.54
CA GLY A 193 19.22 5.18 -12.66
C GLY A 193 18.57 6.35 -11.91
N LEU A 194 17.70 6.09 -10.94
CA LEU A 194 17.21 7.12 -10.04
C LEU A 194 18.39 7.66 -9.21
N PRO A 195 18.62 8.98 -9.14
CA PRO A 195 19.71 9.54 -8.35
C PRO A 195 19.58 9.18 -6.86
N ASP A 196 20.72 8.97 -6.21
CA ASP A 196 20.77 8.68 -4.79
C ASP A 196 20.06 9.78 -3.98
N GLY A 197 19.30 9.36 -2.97
CA GLY A 197 18.53 10.25 -2.11
C GLY A 197 17.17 10.65 -2.67
N VAL A 198 16.84 10.41 -3.95
CA VAL A 198 15.51 10.78 -4.48
C VAL A 198 14.39 9.89 -3.93
N TYR A 199 14.67 8.61 -3.69
CA TYR A 199 13.77 7.70 -2.99
C TYR A 199 14.52 7.08 -1.80
N ASN A 200 13.96 7.23 -0.60
CA ASN A 200 14.52 6.67 0.63
C ASN A 200 13.45 5.86 1.34
N VAL A 201 13.87 4.86 2.11
CA VAL A 201 13.02 4.02 2.95
C VAL A 201 13.49 4.09 4.39
N VAL A 202 12.57 4.37 5.31
CA VAL A 202 12.79 4.28 6.76
C VAL A 202 11.82 3.27 7.37
N GLN A 203 12.33 2.37 8.19
CA GLN A 203 11.58 1.30 8.84
C GLN A 203 11.19 1.69 10.26
N GLY A 204 10.07 1.21 10.78
CA GLY A 204 9.68 1.41 12.18
C GLY A 204 8.19 1.65 12.32
N ALA A 205 7.69 1.78 13.55
CA ALA A 205 6.26 1.85 13.83
C ALA A 205 5.76 3.31 13.95
N ARG A 206 5.12 3.63 15.07
CA ARG A 206 4.48 4.93 15.34
C ARG A 206 5.46 6.08 15.42
N GLU A 207 6.54 5.93 16.19
CA GLU A 207 7.49 7.02 16.47
C GLU A 207 8.26 7.43 15.21
N CYS A 208 8.65 6.47 14.37
CA CYS A 208 9.24 6.74 13.06
C CYS A 208 8.27 7.53 12.16
N GLY A 209 7.01 7.11 12.09
CA GLY A 209 5.98 7.81 11.32
C GLY A 209 5.71 9.23 11.82
N ALA A 210 5.61 9.43 13.14
CA ALA A 210 5.43 10.75 13.75
C ALA A 210 6.61 11.68 13.43
N SER A 211 7.84 11.20 13.65
CA SER A 211 9.07 11.95 13.33
C SER A 211 9.10 12.40 11.88
N LEU A 212 8.69 11.54 10.95
CA LEU A 212 8.67 11.85 9.51
C LEU A 212 7.61 12.91 9.16
N VAL A 213 6.40 12.80 9.71
CA VAL A 213 5.31 13.76 9.45
C VAL A 213 5.60 15.13 10.05
N GLU A 214 6.21 15.17 11.24
CA GLU A 214 6.60 16.40 11.93
C GLU A 214 7.77 17.11 11.27
N HIS A 215 8.66 16.35 10.61
CA HIS A 215 9.93 16.87 10.10
C HIS A 215 9.79 18.14 9.25
N PRO A 216 10.49 19.25 9.58
CA PRO A 216 10.35 20.53 8.86
C PRO A 216 10.86 20.45 7.41
N GLY A 217 11.72 19.48 7.12
CA GLY A 217 12.19 19.18 5.78
C GLY A 217 11.21 18.40 4.89
N VAL A 218 9.95 18.19 5.28
CA VAL A 218 8.91 17.52 4.47
C VAL A 218 7.86 18.54 4.04
N ASP A 219 7.49 18.55 2.75
CA ASP A 219 6.54 19.52 2.16
C ASP A 219 5.13 18.94 1.97
N LYS A 220 5.05 17.63 1.77
CA LYS A 220 3.80 16.91 1.51
C LYS A 220 3.76 15.58 2.26
N VAL A 221 2.58 15.20 2.73
CA VAL A 221 2.33 13.90 3.35
C VAL A 221 1.29 13.14 2.54
N SER A 222 1.56 11.86 2.26
CA SER A 222 0.61 10.90 1.71
C SER A 222 0.53 9.69 2.61
N LEU A 223 -0.67 9.36 3.12
CA LEU A 223 -0.89 8.20 3.96
C LEU A 223 -1.96 7.30 3.36
N THR A 224 -1.70 6.00 3.40
CA THR A 224 -2.74 4.96 3.27
C THR A 224 -2.83 4.22 4.60
N GLY A 225 -4.01 4.12 5.20
CA GLY A 225 -4.17 3.48 6.51
C GLY A 225 -5.51 3.69 7.19
N SER A 226 -5.55 3.60 8.52
CA SER A 226 -6.80 3.78 9.28
C SER A 226 -7.24 5.24 9.34
N ALA A 227 -8.55 5.49 9.42
CA ALA A 227 -9.09 6.84 9.59
C ALA A 227 -8.58 7.53 10.87
N ALA A 228 -8.43 6.78 11.96
CA ALA A 228 -7.89 7.30 13.21
C ALA A 228 -6.43 7.76 13.08
N THR A 229 -5.60 7.00 12.35
CA THR A 229 -4.21 7.41 12.05
C THR A 229 -4.20 8.60 11.09
N GLY A 230 -5.03 8.57 10.05
CA GLY A 230 -5.15 9.67 9.07
C GLY A 230 -5.52 11.01 9.71
N ALA A 231 -6.49 11.01 10.63
CA ALA A 231 -6.88 12.22 11.38
C ALA A 231 -5.70 12.80 12.20
N LYS A 232 -4.93 11.94 12.88
CA LYS A 232 -3.74 12.37 13.63
C LYS A 232 -2.67 12.94 12.70
N VAL A 233 -2.35 12.24 11.62
CA VAL A 233 -1.34 12.67 10.64
C VAL A 233 -1.75 13.99 9.97
N ALA A 234 -3.02 14.15 9.61
CA ALA A 234 -3.53 15.40 9.04
C ALA A 234 -3.41 16.57 10.02
N SER A 235 -3.75 16.34 11.30
CA SER A 235 -3.62 17.35 12.36
C SER A 235 -2.18 17.81 12.54
N VAL A 236 -1.22 16.89 12.52
CA VAL A 236 0.22 17.22 12.64
C VAL A 236 0.71 17.96 11.40
N ALA A 237 0.36 17.46 10.21
CA ALA A 237 0.75 18.08 8.94
C ALA A 237 0.25 19.53 8.80
N ALA A 238 -0.94 19.82 9.34
CA ALA A 238 -1.49 21.18 9.36
C ALA A 238 -0.61 22.18 10.12
N GLY A 239 0.09 21.76 11.18
CA GLY A 239 1.02 22.61 11.92
C GLY A 239 2.20 23.12 11.08
N GLY A 240 2.56 22.40 10.02
CA GLY A 240 3.57 22.81 9.03
C GLY A 240 2.97 23.28 7.70
N MET A 241 1.64 23.50 7.62
CA MET A 241 0.92 23.82 6.39
C MET A 241 1.20 22.85 5.22
N LYS A 242 1.49 21.58 5.54
CA LYS A 242 1.86 20.56 4.55
C LYS A 242 0.61 20.06 3.82
N ALA A 243 0.69 19.91 2.51
CA ALA A 243 -0.39 19.29 1.76
C ALA A 243 -0.54 17.81 2.15
N VAL A 244 -1.78 17.33 2.29
CA VAL A 244 -2.08 15.95 2.68
C VAL A 244 -2.87 15.20 1.62
N THR A 245 -2.59 13.92 1.46
CA THR A 245 -3.43 12.96 0.73
C THR A 245 -3.68 11.77 1.64
N MET A 246 -4.95 11.40 1.84
CA MET A 246 -5.36 10.40 2.82
C MET A 246 -6.25 9.35 2.15
N GLU A 247 -5.71 8.15 2.00
CA GLU A 247 -6.47 6.96 1.58
C GLU A 247 -6.81 6.15 2.83
N LEU A 248 -8.08 6.14 3.21
CA LEU A 248 -8.53 5.62 4.50
C LEU A 248 -9.45 4.39 4.35
N GLY A 249 -9.91 3.84 5.47
CA GLY A 249 -10.84 2.71 5.46
C GLY A 249 -12.23 3.09 4.94
N GLY A 250 -12.91 2.12 4.32
CA GLY A 250 -14.28 2.25 3.84
C GLY A 250 -15.24 1.24 4.48
N LYS A 251 -16.53 1.40 4.15
CA LYS A 251 -17.59 0.43 4.44
C LYS A 251 -18.52 0.29 3.23
N SER A 252 -17.92 -0.05 2.10
CA SER A 252 -18.54 0.04 0.77
C SER A 252 -19.79 -0.85 0.67
N PRO A 253 -20.91 -0.31 0.14
CA PRO A 253 -22.09 -1.10 -0.16
C PRO A 253 -21.93 -1.83 -1.51
N MET A 254 -22.38 -3.08 -1.57
CA MET A 254 -22.70 -3.79 -2.82
C MET A 254 -24.22 -3.97 -2.86
N ILE A 255 -24.87 -3.58 -3.94
CA ILE A 255 -26.34 -3.58 -4.04
C ILE A 255 -26.77 -4.54 -5.14
N VAL A 256 -27.60 -5.53 -4.78
CA VAL A 256 -28.14 -6.56 -5.66
C VAL A 256 -29.63 -6.32 -5.83
N PHE A 257 -30.03 -5.86 -7.00
CA PHE A 257 -31.42 -5.62 -7.37
C PHE A 257 -32.14 -6.94 -7.76
N GLU A 258 -33.47 -6.89 -7.88
CA GLU A 258 -34.28 -8.06 -8.22
C GLU A 258 -34.00 -8.65 -9.60
N ASP A 259 -33.53 -7.82 -10.53
CA ASP A 259 -33.20 -8.16 -11.90
C ASP A 259 -31.72 -8.55 -12.09
N ALA A 260 -30.95 -8.61 -11.00
CA ALA A 260 -29.55 -9.00 -11.05
C ALA A 260 -29.40 -10.48 -11.38
N ASP A 261 -28.39 -10.80 -12.19
CA ASP A 261 -27.90 -12.17 -12.31
C ASP A 261 -27.32 -12.62 -10.96
N LEU A 262 -28.02 -13.54 -10.28
CA LEU A 262 -27.64 -13.96 -8.93
C LEU A 262 -26.32 -14.73 -8.88
N ASP A 263 -25.97 -15.45 -9.93
CA ASP A 263 -24.72 -16.21 -9.95
C ASP A 263 -23.51 -15.26 -10.09
N ASN A 264 -23.63 -14.21 -10.88
CA ASN A 264 -22.65 -13.13 -10.97
C ASN A 264 -22.62 -12.30 -9.68
N ALA A 265 -23.78 -11.97 -9.11
CA ALA A 265 -23.87 -11.20 -7.88
C ALA A 265 -23.20 -11.94 -6.70
N VAL A 266 -23.39 -13.26 -6.59
CA VAL A 266 -22.72 -14.08 -5.57
C VAL A 266 -21.21 -14.12 -5.81
N SER A 267 -20.75 -14.32 -7.05
CA SER A 267 -19.31 -14.27 -7.36
C SER A 267 -18.70 -12.91 -7.00
N GLY A 268 -19.38 -11.81 -7.33
CA GLY A 268 -18.97 -10.46 -6.98
C GLY A 268 -18.91 -10.26 -5.47
N ALA A 269 -19.89 -10.76 -4.72
CA ALA A 269 -19.90 -10.66 -3.25
C ALA A 269 -18.79 -11.49 -2.61
N GLN A 270 -18.49 -12.68 -3.14
CA GLN A 270 -17.38 -13.50 -2.67
C GLN A 270 -16.03 -12.81 -2.93
N MET A 271 -15.80 -12.36 -4.17
CA MET A 271 -14.59 -11.61 -4.51
C MET A 271 -14.44 -10.37 -3.63
N ALA A 272 -15.50 -9.58 -3.46
CA ALA A 272 -15.46 -8.33 -2.70
C ALA A 272 -15.28 -8.50 -1.17
N ASN A 273 -15.30 -9.73 -0.63
CA ASN A 273 -15.22 -9.96 0.81
C ASN A 273 -14.21 -11.03 1.24
N PHE A 274 -13.86 -11.97 0.36
CA PHE A 274 -12.88 -13.04 0.66
C PHE A 274 -11.54 -12.84 -0.04
N TYR A 275 -11.49 -12.06 -1.13
CA TYR A 275 -10.22 -11.72 -1.78
C TYR A 275 -9.29 -11.03 -0.78
N SER A 276 -8.03 -11.48 -0.72
CA SER A 276 -7.03 -11.04 0.25
C SER A 276 -7.49 -11.19 1.71
N SER A 277 -8.26 -12.24 1.97
CA SER A 277 -8.88 -12.55 3.27
C SER A 277 -9.73 -11.40 3.83
N GLY A 278 -10.32 -10.60 2.94
CA GLY A 278 -11.18 -9.47 3.30
C GLY A 278 -10.43 -8.20 3.72
N GLN A 279 -9.10 -8.15 3.59
CA GLN A 279 -8.24 -7.08 4.14
C GLN A 279 -8.00 -5.94 3.13
N ILE A 280 -9.06 -5.42 2.51
CA ILE A 280 -9.00 -4.39 1.46
C ILE A 280 -9.86 -3.19 1.84
N CYS A 281 -9.34 -1.98 1.64
CA CYS A 281 -10.03 -0.73 2.02
C CYS A 281 -11.36 -0.52 1.27
N SER A 282 -11.47 -0.99 0.03
CA SER A 282 -12.62 -0.81 -0.86
C SER A 282 -13.62 -1.96 -0.83
N ASN A 283 -13.41 -3.00 -0.03
CA ASN A 283 -14.24 -4.21 -0.01
C ASN A 283 -15.74 -3.92 0.16
N GLY A 284 -16.55 -4.71 -0.53
CA GLY A 284 -18.02 -4.68 -0.54
C GLY A 284 -18.63 -5.25 0.74
N THR A 285 -18.19 -4.71 1.88
CA THR A 285 -18.45 -5.24 3.23
C THR A 285 -19.90 -5.19 3.70
N ARG A 286 -20.79 -4.56 2.93
CA ARG A 286 -22.24 -4.55 3.16
C ARG A 286 -22.95 -4.91 1.87
N VAL A 287 -23.43 -6.14 1.79
CA VAL A 287 -24.20 -6.62 0.64
C VAL A 287 -25.69 -6.40 0.92
N PHE A 288 -26.30 -5.45 0.23
CA PHE A 288 -27.73 -5.16 0.26
C PHE A 288 -28.39 -5.93 -0.88
N VAL A 289 -29.38 -6.75 -0.56
CA VAL A 289 -30.06 -7.61 -1.54
C VAL A 289 -31.55 -7.32 -1.52
N HIS A 290 -32.14 -7.18 -2.70
CA HIS A 290 -33.57 -6.97 -2.82
C HIS A 290 -34.35 -8.14 -2.22
N GLU A 291 -35.44 -7.84 -1.49
CA GLU A 291 -36.17 -8.84 -0.69
C GLU A 291 -36.68 -10.03 -1.51
N SER A 292 -37.07 -9.80 -2.77
CA SER A 292 -37.60 -10.85 -3.65
C SER A 292 -36.56 -11.91 -4.04
N VAL A 293 -35.26 -11.62 -3.90
CA VAL A 293 -34.16 -12.53 -4.27
C VAL A 293 -33.20 -12.84 -3.13
N ALA A 294 -33.46 -12.30 -1.93
CA ALA A 294 -32.56 -12.40 -0.78
C ALA A 294 -32.29 -13.84 -0.33
N ASP A 295 -33.33 -14.66 -0.19
CA ASP A 295 -33.18 -16.05 0.27
C ASP A 295 -32.35 -16.88 -0.72
N ALA A 296 -32.66 -16.78 -2.01
CA ALA A 296 -31.94 -17.49 -3.08
C ALA A 296 -30.47 -17.04 -3.17
N PHE A 297 -30.21 -15.74 -2.99
CA PHE A 297 -28.85 -15.19 -2.94
C PHE A 297 -28.06 -15.75 -1.74
N ILE A 298 -28.65 -15.74 -0.54
CA ILE A 298 -28.01 -16.23 0.69
C ILE A 298 -27.69 -17.73 0.57
N GLU A 299 -28.63 -18.53 0.06
CA GLU A 299 -28.43 -19.96 -0.15
C GLU A 299 -27.24 -20.24 -1.08
N LYS A 300 -27.20 -19.58 -2.24
CA LYS A 300 -26.10 -19.69 -3.21
C LYS A 300 -24.76 -19.22 -2.62
N LEU A 301 -24.76 -18.11 -1.90
CA LEU A 301 -23.55 -17.57 -1.26
C LEU A 301 -23.00 -18.56 -0.23
N ILE A 302 -23.84 -19.13 0.62
CA ILE A 302 -23.43 -20.14 1.62
C ILE A 302 -22.87 -21.37 0.93
N ALA A 303 -23.54 -21.88 -0.11
CA ALA A 303 -23.09 -23.07 -0.84
C ALA A 303 -21.68 -22.85 -1.41
N ARG A 304 -21.47 -21.78 -2.16
CA ARG A 304 -20.15 -21.49 -2.76
C ARG A 304 -19.07 -21.12 -1.75
N SER A 305 -19.44 -20.52 -0.63
CA SER A 305 -18.44 -20.11 0.38
C SER A 305 -17.92 -21.30 1.20
N LYS A 306 -18.64 -22.43 1.24
CA LYS A 306 -18.15 -23.67 1.86
C LYS A 306 -17.04 -24.34 1.05
N ASP A 307 -17.00 -24.07 -0.25
CA ASP A 307 -16.02 -24.67 -1.16
C ASP A 307 -14.72 -23.85 -1.26
N LEU A 308 -14.62 -22.71 -0.54
CA LEU A 308 -13.41 -21.90 -0.50
C LEU A 308 -12.26 -22.67 0.16
N VAL A 309 -11.11 -22.72 -0.52
CA VAL A 309 -9.91 -23.39 -0.01
C VAL A 309 -9.13 -22.44 0.89
N LEU A 310 -9.21 -22.68 2.21
CA LEU A 310 -8.43 -21.98 3.22
C LEU A 310 -7.19 -22.82 3.56
N GLY A 311 -6.02 -22.20 3.67
CA GLY A 311 -4.81 -22.98 3.93
C GLY A 311 -3.50 -22.20 3.90
N ASP A 312 -2.43 -22.94 3.66
CA ASP A 312 -1.08 -22.41 3.48
C ASP A 312 -1.05 -21.48 2.27
N PRO A 313 -0.76 -20.18 2.44
CA PRO A 313 -0.85 -19.21 1.37
C PRO A 313 0.20 -19.41 0.27
N GLU A 314 1.25 -20.22 0.49
CA GLU A 314 2.21 -20.58 -0.56
C GLU A 314 1.72 -21.70 -1.49
N LYS A 315 0.60 -22.36 -1.16
CA LYS A 315 0.02 -23.38 -2.06
C LYS A 315 -0.82 -22.73 -3.15
N PRO A 316 -0.66 -23.13 -4.43
CA PRO A 316 -1.40 -22.54 -5.55
C PRO A 316 -2.92 -22.68 -5.47
N ASP A 317 -3.43 -23.68 -4.76
CA ASP A 317 -4.86 -23.94 -4.59
C ASP A 317 -5.50 -23.15 -3.44
N THR A 318 -4.72 -22.59 -2.51
CA THR A 318 -5.23 -21.79 -1.41
C THR A 318 -5.83 -20.48 -1.92
N GLN A 319 -7.13 -20.28 -1.68
CA GLN A 319 -7.87 -19.08 -2.09
C GLN A 319 -7.95 -18.02 -1.00
N VAL A 320 -7.87 -18.42 0.27
CA VAL A 320 -7.99 -17.51 1.42
C VAL A 320 -6.89 -17.84 2.42
N GLY A 321 -5.99 -16.88 2.63
CA GLY A 321 -4.88 -16.98 3.57
C GLY A 321 -5.26 -16.54 5.00
N PRO A 322 -4.32 -16.57 5.94
CA PRO A 322 -4.51 -16.06 7.31
C PRO A 322 -4.81 -14.55 7.36
N ILE A 323 -5.26 -14.11 8.53
CA ILE A 323 -5.28 -12.69 8.90
C ILE A 323 -3.87 -12.26 9.28
N VAL A 324 -3.44 -11.08 8.82
CA VAL A 324 -2.03 -10.64 8.85
C VAL A 324 -1.38 -10.65 10.25
N THR A 325 -2.15 -10.42 11.31
CA THR A 325 -1.64 -10.44 12.69
C THR A 325 -2.69 -10.96 13.66
N LYS A 326 -2.22 -11.44 14.81
CA LYS A 326 -3.09 -11.81 15.93
C LYS A 326 -3.98 -10.64 16.39
N THR A 327 -3.45 -9.42 16.43
CA THR A 327 -4.23 -8.23 16.80
C THR A 327 -5.39 -7.98 15.82
N GLN A 328 -5.14 -8.10 14.50
CA GLN A 328 -6.21 -7.99 13.51
C GLN A 328 -7.22 -9.14 13.63
N TYR A 329 -6.75 -10.37 13.86
CA TYR A 329 -7.62 -11.52 14.08
C TYR A 329 -8.55 -11.29 15.29
N ASP A 330 -8.01 -10.87 16.43
CA ASP A 330 -8.79 -10.63 17.64
C ASP A 330 -9.82 -9.51 17.45
N GLN A 331 -9.45 -8.47 16.70
CA GLN A 331 -10.36 -7.39 16.35
C GLN A 331 -11.52 -7.89 15.46
N ILE A 332 -11.23 -8.69 14.42
CA ILE A 332 -12.26 -9.29 13.55
C ILE A 332 -13.20 -10.18 14.36
N MET A 333 -12.65 -11.05 15.21
CA MET A 333 -13.45 -11.92 16.07
C MET A 333 -14.34 -11.11 17.03
N SER A 334 -13.84 -9.99 17.56
CA SER A 334 -14.67 -9.12 18.40
C SER A 334 -15.87 -8.54 17.66
N PHE A 335 -15.73 -8.17 16.37
CA PHE A 335 -16.85 -7.68 15.57
C PHE A 335 -17.88 -8.77 15.28
N ILE A 336 -17.43 -10.00 15.04
CA ILE A 336 -18.32 -11.16 14.84
C ILE A 336 -19.12 -11.42 16.10
N GLU A 337 -18.49 -11.40 17.28
CA GLU A 337 -19.17 -11.59 18.56
C GLU A 337 -20.14 -10.45 18.90
N THR A 338 -19.78 -9.20 18.59
CA THR A 338 -20.70 -8.06 18.71
C THR A 338 -21.92 -8.26 17.82
N GLY A 339 -21.75 -8.65 16.56
CA GLY A 339 -22.86 -8.92 15.65
C GLY A 339 -23.82 -9.98 16.20
N LYS A 340 -23.29 -11.09 16.73
CA LYS A 340 -24.11 -12.14 17.37
C LYS A 340 -24.89 -11.60 18.58
N LYS A 341 -24.25 -10.80 19.44
CA LYS A 341 -24.88 -10.19 20.62
C LYS A 341 -25.98 -9.19 20.26
N GLU A 342 -25.84 -8.48 19.15
CA GLU A 342 -26.82 -7.52 18.64
C GLU A 342 -27.95 -8.18 17.83
N GLY A 343 -27.96 -9.51 17.71
CA GLY A 343 -29.03 -10.28 17.09
C GLY A 343 -28.80 -10.67 15.63
N ALA A 344 -27.61 -10.40 15.07
CA ALA A 344 -27.26 -10.90 13.74
C ALA A 344 -27.06 -12.43 13.76
N LYS A 345 -27.53 -13.10 12.71
CA LYS A 345 -27.37 -14.55 12.54
C LYS A 345 -26.06 -14.85 11.80
N CYS A 346 -25.13 -15.52 12.46
CA CYS A 346 -23.92 -16.06 11.82
C CYS A 346 -24.28 -17.34 11.06
N VAL A 347 -24.45 -17.25 9.73
CA VAL A 347 -24.93 -18.37 8.89
C VAL A 347 -23.84 -19.31 8.40
N LEU A 348 -22.57 -18.87 8.41
CA LEU A 348 -21.41 -19.67 8.02
C LEU A 348 -20.14 -19.13 8.71
N GLY A 349 -19.22 -20.02 9.09
CA GLY A 349 -17.93 -19.63 9.65
C GLY A 349 -18.03 -18.91 11.00
N GLY A 350 -17.30 -17.81 11.16
CA GLY A 350 -17.32 -16.99 12.38
C GLY A 350 -16.52 -17.56 13.56
N HIS A 351 -15.47 -18.33 13.25
CA HIS A 351 -14.52 -18.95 14.18
C HIS A 351 -13.19 -19.22 13.45
N ALA A 352 -12.13 -19.54 14.18
CA ALA A 352 -10.86 -19.97 13.60
C ALA A 352 -11.06 -21.27 12.79
N VAL A 353 -10.35 -21.39 11.67
CA VAL A 353 -10.17 -22.68 11.00
C VAL A 353 -9.16 -23.50 11.82
N SER A 354 -9.51 -24.76 12.09
CA SER A 354 -8.71 -25.71 12.86
C SER A 354 -7.54 -26.29 12.07
#